data_AF-A0A3D2A630-F1
#
_entry.id   AF-A0A3D2A630-F1
#
_cell.length_a   1.000
_cell.length_b   1.000
_cell.length_c   1.000
_cell.angle_alpha   90.00
_cell.angle_beta   90.00
_cell.angle_gamma   90.00
#
_symmetry.space_group_name_H-M   'P 1'
#
loop_
_entity.id
_entity.type
_entity.pdbx_description
1 polymer ?
#
loop_
_entity_poly.entity_id
_entity_poly.type
_entity_poly.pdbx_seq_one_letter_code
_entity_poly.pdbx_strand_id
1 'polypeptide(L)'
;MTWIEVVDSAVKIGLGALITGIIAFILSTTQHRNERKKARVAREFDMLKEVAEKVEAFNRTSLRYWANVTDWRAKSLLSGTYTKPDKLIKSQNDLYDSFSELTEAESLLLLFGYEAASISLRLYGETVVDFKKKVESLDIPFNVTDSANYRESMLDKRAELFKILNNIYNTI
;
A
#
# COMPACT_ATOMS: atom_id res chain seq x y z
N MET A 1 47.26 54.19 20.75
CA MET A 1 47.02 52.75 20.55
C MET A 1 48.27 52.16 19.96
N THR A 2 48.83 51.13 20.59
CA THR A 2 50.00 50.46 20.04
C THR A 2 49.53 49.43 19.00
N TRP A 3 50.31 49.23 17.92
CA TRP A 3 49.98 48.28 16.85
C TRP A 3 49.71 46.85 17.37
N ILE A 4 50.34 46.49 18.49
CA ILE A 4 50.17 45.25 19.24
C ILE A 4 48.73 45.06 19.76
N GLU A 5 48.08 46.12 20.27
CA GLU A 5 46.70 46.04 20.77
C GLU A 5 45.70 45.82 19.65
N VAL A 6 45.95 46.38 18.46
CA VAL A 6 45.10 46.20 17.28
C VAL A 6 45.19 44.76 16.77
N VAL A 7 46.39 44.18 16.76
CA VAL A 7 46.61 42.78 16.34
C VAL A 7 45.96 41.79 17.31
N ASP A 8 46.09 41.98 18.63
CA ASP A 8 45.44 41.12 19.63
C ASP A 8 43.91 41.14 19.51
N SER A 9 43.34 42.33 19.29
CA SER A 9 41.89 42.49 19.10
C SER A 9 41.41 41.84 17.79
N ALA A 10 42.15 42.00 16.69
CA ALA A 10 41.84 41.37 15.41
C ALA A 10 41.90 39.83 15.48
N VAL A 11 42.88 39.27 16.19
CA VAL A 11 43.00 37.82 16.40
C VAL A 11 41.83 37.29 17.22
N LYS A 12 41.41 37.97 18.28
CA LYS A 12 40.25 37.58 19.10
C LYS A 12 38.94 37.61 18.29
N ILE A 13 38.75 38.63 17.47
CA ILE A 13 37.57 38.76 16.60
C ILE A 13 37.60 37.67 15.51
N GLY A 14 38.74 37.44 14.87
CA GLY A 14 38.91 36.40 13.85
C GLY A 14 38.69 35.00 14.39
N LEU A 15 39.17 34.72 15.61
CA LEU A 15 38.96 33.44 16.28
C LEU A 15 37.49 33.22 16.63
N GLY A 16 36.80 34.26 17.15
CA GLY A 16 35.35 34.20 17.41
C GLY A 16 34.52 33.96 16.14
N ALA A 17 34.87 34.61 15.03
CA ALA A 17 34.24 34.41 13.74
C ALA A 17 34.49 33.00 13.19
N LEU A 18 35.72 32.47 13.33
CA LEU A 18 36.08 31.12 12.91
C LEU A 18 35.30 30.04 13.69
N ILE A 19 35.25 30.16 15.02
CA ILE A 19 34.50 29.25 15.89
C ILE A 19 33.01 29.27 15.51
N THR A 20 32.43 30.47 15.33
CA THR A 20 31.03 30.63 14.93
C THR A 20 30.76 30.01 13.56
N GLY A 21 31.67 30.19 12.60
CA GLY A 21 31.57 29.58 11.26
C GLY A 21 31.58 28.04 11.31
N ILE A 22 32.45 27.45 12.12
CA ILE A 22 32.52 25.99 12.30
C ILE A 22 31.23 25.45 12.94
N ILE A 23 30.75 26.10 14.01
CA ILE A 23 29.50 25.71 14.68
C ILE A 23 28.31 25.83 13.72
N ALA A 24 28.20 26.93 12.98
CA ALA A 24 27.14 27.13 12.01
C ALA A 24 27.17 26.08 10.88
N PHE A 25 28.36 25.70 10.41
CA PHE A 25 28.53 24.65 9.41
C PHE A 25 28.07 23.27 9.91
N ILE A 26 28.48 22.88 11.13
CA ILE A 26 28.06 21.62 11.75
C ILE A 26 26.54 21.62 11.99
N LEU A 27 25.98 22.72 12.47
CA LEU A 27 24.55 22.84 12.72
C LEU A 27 23.74 22.73 11.42
N SER A 28 24.14 23.46 10.37
CA SER A 28 23.47 23.45 9.07
C SER A 28 23.48 22.07 8.41
N THR A 29 24.62 21.38 8.42
CA THR A 29 24.75 20.02 7.88
C THR A 29 23.92 19.01 8.68
N THR A 30 23.84 19.16 10.00
CA THR A 30 23.01 18.32 10.87
C THR A 30 21.52 18.55 10.64
N GLN A 31 21.09 19.81 10.49
CA GLN A 31 19.72 20.18 10.18
C GLN A 31 19.27 19.61 8.84
N HIS A 32 20.05 19.79 7.77
CA HIS A 32 19.74 19.23 6.44
C HIS A 32 19.61 17.71 6.48
N ARG A 33 20.48 17.01 7.22
CA ARG A 33 20.39 15.56 7.38
C ARG A 33 19.10 15.15 8.10
N ASN A 34 18.72 15.88 9.15
CA ASN A 34 17.47 15.62 9.87
C ASN A 34 16.22 15.92 9.03
N GLU A 35 16.22 16.99 8.25
CA GLU A 35 15.14 17.30 7.31
C GLU A 35 14.97 16.21 6.25
N ARG A 36 16.08 15.72 5.67
CA ARG A 36 16.04 14.59 4.73
C ARG A 36 15.47 13.32 5.35
N LYS A 37 15.80 13.03 6.62
CA LYS A 37 15.22 11.90 7.35
C LYS A 37 13.73 12.07 7.57
N LYS A 38 13.28 13.25 8.05
CA LYS A 38 11.86 13.56 8.24
C LYS A 38 11.07 13.44 6.94
N ALA A 39 11.61 13.97 5.83
CA ALA A 39 10.98 13.88 4.52
C ALA A 39 10.90 12.43 4.01
N ARG A 40 11.90 11.59 4.30
CA ARG A 40 11.85 10.16 3.98
C ARG A 40 10.75 9.45 4.76
N VAL A 41 10.70 9.65 6.08
CA VAL A 41 9.66 9.09 6.95
C VAL A 41 8.26 9.49 6.50
N ALA A 42 8.06 10.78 6.19
CA ALA A 42 6.78 11.27 5.67
C ALA A 42 6.36 10.55 4.38
N ARG A 43 7.29 10.39 3.42
CA ARG A 43 7.02 9.65 2.16
C ARG A 43 6.71 8.18 2.40
N GLU A 44 7.37 7.53 3.35
CA GLU A 44 7.08 6.14 3.71
C GLU A 44 5.67 6.01 4.30
N PHE A 45 5.24 6.93 5.16
CA PHE A 45 3.86 6.98 5.67
C PHE A 45 2.83 7.24 4.57
N ASP A 46 3.07 8.21 3.70
CA ASP A 46 2.16 8.53 2.59
C ASP A 46 1.99 7.34 1.66
N MET A 47 3.09 6.64 1.35
CA MET A 47 3.05 5.43 0.54
C MET A 47 2.25 4.30 1.21
N LEU A 48 2.45 4.04 2.50
CA LEU A 48 1.67 3.02 3.22
C LEU A 48 0.18 3.33 3.21
N LYS A 49 -0.19 4.61 3.36
CA LYS A 49 -1.57 5.06 3.25
C LYS A 49 -2.13 4.83 1.85
N GLU A 50 -1.39 5.22 0.82
CA GLU A 50 -1.79 5.02 -0.58
C GLU A 50 -2.01 3.54 -0.90
N VAL A 51 -1.07 2.68 -0.50
CA VAL A 51 -1.21 1.22 -0.64
C VAL A 51 -2.46 0.72 0.06
N ALA A 52 -2.71 1.14 1.31
CA ALA A 52 -3.90 0.72 2.05
C ALA A 52 -5.21 1.16 1.37
N GLU A 53 -5.26 2.38 0.84
CA GLU A 53 -6.42 2.92 0.12
C GLU A 53 -6.70 2.14 -1.18
N LYS A 54 -5.66 1.84 -1.96
CA LYS A 54 -5.75 1.04 -3.20
C LYS A 54 -6.23 -0.38 -2.93
N VAL A 55 -5.67 -1.02 -1.91
CA VAL A 55 -6.07 -2.37 -1.48
C VAL A 55 -7.53 -2.38 -1.04
N GLU A 56 -7.99 -1.38 -0.28
CA GLU A 56 -9.38 -1.30 0.15
C GLU A 56 -10.34 -1.03 -1.02
N ALA A 57 -9.93 -0.21 -1.99
CA ALA A 57 -10.70 0.02 -3.22
C ALA A 57 -10.91 -1.28 -4.01
N PHE A 58 -9.85 -2.07 -4.18
CA PHE A 58 -9.92 -3.41 -4.79
C PHE A 58 -10.79 -4.37 -3.97
N ASN A 59 -10.63 -4.40 -2.65
CA ASN A 59 -11.40 -5.26 -1.75
C ASN A 59 -12.91 -5.01 -1.85
N ARG A 60 -13.31 -3.73 -1.81
CA ARG A 60 -14.72 -3.33 -1.93
C ARG A 60 -15.32 -3.80 -3.25
N THR A 61 -14.56 -3.71 -4.35
CA THR A 61 -15.03 -4.17 -5.66
C THR A 61 -15.06 -5.69 -5.75
N SER A 62 -14.06 -6.38 -5.21
CA SER A 62 -14.02 -7.85 -5.11
C SER A 62 -15.20 -8.42 -4.34
N LEU A 63 -15.53 -7.85 -3.17
CA LEU A 63 -16.67 -8.29 -2.36
C LEU A 63 -18.02 -7.98 -3.03
N ARG A 64 -18.11 -6.88 -3.79
CA ARG A 64 -19.31 -6.56 -4.58
C ARG A 64 -19.52 -7.59 -5.68
N TYR A 65 -18.47 -7.97 -6.40
CA TYR A 65 -18.52 -9.03 -7.39
C TYR A 65 -18.90 -10.38 -6.75
N TRP A 66 -18.25 -10.75 -5.65
CA TRP A 66 -18.55 -11.96 -4.87
C TRP A 66 -20.03 -12.07 -4.51
N ALA A 67 -20.62 -10.99 -3.99
CA ALA A 67 -22.04 -10.98 -3.59
C ALA A 67 -22.96 -11.16 -4.81
N ASN A 68 -22.71 -10.42 -5.89
CA ASN A 68 -23.54 -10.48 -7.09
C ASN A 68 -23.46 -11.85 -7.78
N VAL A 69 -22.25 -12.42 -7.88
CA VAL A 69 -22.06 -13.69 -8.60
C VAL A 69 -22.60 -14.88 -7.82
N THR A 70 -22.52 -14.83 -6.48
CA THR A 70 -23.10 -15.85 -5.60
C THR A 70 -24.63 -15.83 -5.67
N ASP A 71 -25.25 -14.65 -5.60
CA ASP A 71 -26.70 -14.50 -5.76
C ASP A 71 -27.18 -14.98 -7.13
N TRP A 72 -26.45 -14.61 -8.20
CA TRP A 72 -26.75 -15.10 -9.55
C TRP A 72 -26.63 -16.61 -9.66
N ARG A 73 -25.54 -17.23 -9.18
CA ARG A 73 -25.36 -18.69 -9.21
C ARG A 73 -26.48 -19.42 -8.47
N ALA A 74 -26.86 -18.95 -7.28
CA ALA A 74 -27.94 -19.54 -6.51
C ALA A 74 -29.28 -19.51 -7.29
N LYS A 75 -29.60 -18.38 -7.93
CA LYS A 75 -30.81 -18.22 -8.75
C LYS A 75 -30.77 -19.02 -10.05
N SER A 76 -29.61 -19.13 -10.69
CA SER A 76 -29.43 -19.91 -11.92
C SER A 76 -29.60 -21.40 -11.68
N LEU A 77 -29.12 -21.92 -10.54
CA LEU A 77 -29.33 -23.31 -10.16
C LEU A 77 -30.80 -23.64 -9.92
N LEU A 78 -31.56 -22.71 -9.32
CA LEU A 78 -33.00 -22.88 -9.08
C LEU A 78 -33.86 -22.76 -10.35
N SER A 79 -33.51 -21.81 -11.23
CA SER A 79 -34.30 -21.49 -12.43
C SER A 79 -33.89 -22.27 -13.68
N GLY A 80 -32.73 -22.93 -13.69
CA GLY A 80 -32.16 -23.60 -14.86
C GLY A 80 -31.67 -22.64 -15.95
N THR A 81 -31.72 -21.32 -15.73
CA THR A 81 -31.34 -20.28 -16.69
C THR A 81 -30.02 -19.62 -16.28
N TYR A 82 -29.07 -19.56 -17.21
CA TYR A 82 -27.69 -19.08 -16.97
C TYR A 82 -27.39 -17.72 -17.60
N THR A 83 -28.42 -16.90 -17.87
CA THR A 83 -28.23 -15.55 -18.38
C THR A 83 -27.66 -14.65 -17.28
N LYS A 84 -26.52 -14.00 -17.54
CA LYS A 84 -25.89 -13.06 -16.61
C LYS A 84 -26.69 -11.73 -16.60
N PRO A 85 -27.10 -11.21 -15.43
CA PRO A 85 -27.74 -9.90 -15.34
C PRO A 85 -26.71 -8.78 -15.57
N ASP A 86 -27.16 -7.63 -16.08
CA ASP A 86 -26.30 -6.46 -16.34
C ASP A 86 -25.51 -6.02 -15.10
N LYS A 87 -26.13 -6.12 -13.92
CA LYS A 87 -25.46 -5.82 -12.63
C LYS A 87 -24.23 -6.70 -12.40
N LEU A 88 -24.30 -7.97 -12.78
CA LEU A 88 -23.16 -8.90 -12.65
C LEU A 88 -22.07 -8.56 -13.65
N ILE A 89 -22.45 -8.32 -14.91
CA ILE A 89 -21.51 -7.92 -15.98
C ILE A 89 -20.77 -6.64 -15.57
N LYS A 90 -21.49 -5.64 -15.07
CA LYS A 90 -20.89 -4.41 -14.54
C LYS A 90 -19.90 -4.71 -13.41
N SER A 91 -20.29 -5.50 -12.40
CA SER A 91 -19.36 -5.83 -11.31
C SER A 91 -18.16 -6.67 -11.74
N GLN A 92 -18.29 -7.45 -12.82
CA GLN A 92 -17.18 -8.19 -13.42
C GLN A 92 -16.18 -7.23 -14.10
N ASN A 93 -16.67 -6.24 -14.84
CA ASN A 93 -15.83 -5.22 -15.45
C ASN A 93 -15.16 -4.33 -14.39
N ASP A 94 -15.94 -3.85 -13.41
CA ASP A 94 -15.38 -3.07 -12.29
C ASP A 94 -14.24 -3.83 -11.58
N LEU A 95 -14.41 -5.15 -11.38
CA LEU A 95 -13.37 -5.99 -10.78
C LEU A 95 -12.13 -6.07 -11.65
N TYR A 96 -12.30 -6.30 -12.96
CA TYR A 96 -11.19 -6.33 -13.91
C TYR A 96 -10.40 -5.02 -13.87
N ASP A 97 -11.09 -3.88 -13.93
CA ASP A 97 -10.47 -2.56 -13.90
C ASP A 97 -9.73 -2.32 -12.57
N SER A 98 -10.27 -2.81 -11.45
CA SER A 98 -9.66 -2.61 -10.12
C SER A 98 -8.32 -3.33 -9.92
N PHE A 99 -7.93 -4.28 -10.77
CA PHE A 99 -6.60 -4.92 -10.69
C PHE A 99 -5.44 -3.95 -10.94
N SER A 100 -5.69 -2.80 -11.61
CA SER A 100 -4.68 -1.75 -11.74
C SER A 100 -4.29 -1.20 -10.36
N GLU A 101 -5.24 -1.06 -9.44
CA GLU A 101 -4.98 -0.57 -8.08
C GLU A 101 -4.02 -1.49 -7.31
N LEU A 102 -4.19 -2.81 -7.44
CA LEU A 102 -3.26 -3.77 -6.86
C LEU A 102 -1.87 -3.69 -7.49
N THR A 103 -1.80 -3.55 -8.81
CA THR A 103 -0.53 -3.47 -9.55
C THR A 103 0.26 -2.20 -9.17
N GLU A 104 -0.44 -1.08 -9.04
CA GLU A 104 0.14 0.19 -8.59
C GLU A 104 0.61 0.10 -7.14
N ALA A 105 -0.22 -0.44 -6.24
CA ALA A 105 0.14 -0.65 -4.84
C ALA A 105 1.35 -1.58 -4.69
N GLU A 106 1.43 -2.65 -5.49
CA GLU A 106 2.56 -3.56 -5.52
C GLU A 106 3.84 -2.86 -5.98
N SER A 107 3.75 -2.05 -7.03
CA SER A 107 4.87 -1.27 -7.56
C SER A 107 5.42 -0.29 -6.51
N LEU A 108 4.56 0.34 -5.73
CA LEU A 108 4.95 1.19 -4.60
C LEU A 108 5.68 0.39 -3.52
N LEU A 109 5.15 -0.76 -3.11
CA LEU A 109 5.80 -1.61 -2.11
C LEU A 109 7.19 -2.07 -2.57
N LEU A 110 7.34 -2.43 -3.85
CA LEU A 110 8.63 -2.81 -4.44
C LEU A 110 9.60 -1.62 -4.49
N LEU A 111 9.13 -0.43 -4.85
CA LEU A 111 9.95 0.80 -4.91
C LEU A 111 10.59 1.12 -3.55
N PHE A 112 9.85 0.88 -2.46
CA PHE A 112 10.34 1.10 -1.09
C PHE A 112 11.05 -0.11 -0.49
N GLY A 113 11.16 -1.23 -1.22
CA GLY A 113 11.89 -2.42 -0.80
C GLY A 113 11.11 -3.34 0.15
N TYR A 114 9.78 -3.18 0.25
CA TYR A 114 8.92 -4.00 1.10
C TYR A 114 8.46 -5.28 0.38
N GLU A 115 9.41 -6.15 0.04
CA GLU A 115 9.18 -7.36 -0.76
C GLU A 115 8.14 -8.32 -0.13
N ALA A 116 8.22 -8.54 1.18
CA ALA A 116 7.26 -9.40 1.89
C ALA A 116 5.81 -8.88 1.77
N ALA A 117 5.63 -7.56 1.83
CA ALA A 117 4.31 -6.94 1.65
C ALA A 117 3.83 -7.08 0.20
N SER A 118 4.72 -6.87 -0.78
CA SER A 118 4.41 -7.08 -2.21
C SER A 118 3.97 -8.51 -2.49
N ILE A 119 4.68 -9.51 -1.96
CA ILE A 119 4.30 -10.93 -2.11
C ILE A 119 2.93 -11.18 -1.48
N SER A 120 2.70 -10.71 -0.25
CA SER A 120 1.41 -10.89 0.43
C SER A 120 0.26 -10.22 -0.32
N LEU A 121 0.50 -9.07 -0.95
CA LEU A 121 -0.48 -8.36 -1.77
C LEU A 121 -0.84 -9.16 -3.02
N ARG A 122 0.16 -9.74 -3.69
CA ARG A 122 -0.06 -10.59 -4.87
C ARG A 122 -0.86 -11.84 -4.51
N LEU A 123 -0.52 -12.50 -3.40
CA LEU A 123 -1.26 -13.66 -2.90
C LEU A 123 -2.74 -13.32 -2.63
N TYR A 124 -3.02 -12.13 -2.10
CA TYR A 124 -4.39 -11.66 -1.95
C TYR A 124 -5.10 -11.53 -3.32
N GLY A 125 -4.47 -10.89 -4.32
CA GLY A 125 -5.01 -10.81 -5.68
C GLY A 125 -5.31 -12.17 -6.31
N GLU A 126 -4.41 -13.15 -6.13
CA GLU A 126 -4.60 -14.52 -6.63
C GLU A 126 -5.83 -15.20 -6.04
N THR A 127 -6.16 -14.99 -4.76
CA THR A 127 -7.40 -15.56 -4.17
C THR A 127 -8.66 -15.09 -4.90
N VAL A 128 -8.67 -13.85 -5.40
CA VAL A 128 -9.79 -13.28 -6.15
C VAL A 128 -9.83 -13.84 -7.57
N VAL A 129 -8.67 -14.02 -8.20
CA VAL A 129 -8.55 -14.66 -9.51
C VAL A 129 -9.05 -16.11 -9.46
N ASP A 130 -8.65 -16.86 -8.44
CA ASP A 130 -9.06 -18.26 -8.25
C ASP A 130 -10.56 -18.37 -8.01
N PHE A 131 -11.14 -17.48 -7.20
CA PHE A 131 -12.58 -17.38 -7.03
C PHE A 131 -13.29 -17.12 -8.37
N LYS A 132 -12.84 -16.13 -9.16
CA LYS A 132 -13.43 -15.83 -10.47
C LYS A 132 -13.39 -17.05 -11.40
N LYS A 133 -12.24 -17.72 -11.52
CA LYS A 133 -12.09 -18.94 -12.34
C LYS A 133 -13.07 -20.03 -11.92
N LYS A 134 -13.19 -20.26 -10.60
CA LYS A 134 -14.10 -21.26 -10.04
C LYS A 134 -15.56 -20.96 -10.38
N VAL A 135 -15.97 -19.69 -10.24
CA VAL A 135 -17.37 -19.29 -10.45
C VAL A 135 -17.75 -19.18 -11.92
N GLU A 136 -16.81 -18.94 -12.83
CA GLU A 136 -17.06 -18.93 -14.28
C GLU A 136 -17.25 -20.33 -14.86
N SER A 137 -16.63 -21.35 -14.27
CA SER A 137 -16.78 -22.74 -14.74
C SER A 137 -18.15 -23.31 -14.37
N LEU A 138 -19.04 -23.47 -15.37
CA LEU A 138 -20.39 -24.01 -15.15
C LEU A 138 -20.38 -25.51 -14.78
N ASP A 139 -19.36 -26.25 -15.19
CA ASP A 139 -19.21 -27.69 -14.95
C ASP A 139 -18.81 -28.03 -13.51
N ILE A 140 -18.33 -27.03 -12.77
CA ILE A 140 -17.87 -27.22 -11.40
C ILE A 140 -19.03 -26.85 -10.45
N PRO A 141 -19.45 -27.78 -9.57
CA PRO A 141 -20.41 -27.47 -8.51
C PRO A 141 -19.87 -26.30 -7.69
N PHE A 142 -20.69 -25.26 -7.54
CA PHE A 142 -20.39 -24.09 -6.73
C PHE A 142 -21.54 -23.89 -5.76
N ASN A 143 -21.33 -24.29 -4.51
CA ASN A 143 -22.34 -24.19 -3.46
C ASN A 143 -22.11 -22.94 -2.58
N VAL A 144 -23.06 -22.67 -1.68
CA VAL A 144 -23.00 -21.52 -0.76
C VAL A 144 -21.81 -21.61 0.19
N THR A 145 -21.43 -22.82 0.61
CA THR A 145 -20.26 -23.08 1.46
C THR A 145 -18.96 -22.74 0.74
N ASP A 146 -18.81 -23.14 -0.53
CA ASP A 146 -17.64 -22.80 -1.35
C ASP A 146 -17.51 -21.28 -1.47
N SER A 147 -18.62 -20.59 -1.76
CA SER A 147 -18.65 -19.14 -1.81
C SER A 147 -18.19 -18.48 -0.50
N ALA A 148 -18.69 -18.98 0.64
CA ALA A 148 -18.30 -18.47 1.95
C ALA A 148 -16.81 -18.70 2.24
N ASN A 149 -16.28 -19.88 1.91
CA ASN A 149 -14.86 -20.22 2.09
C ASN A 149 -13.94 -19.31 1.26
N TYR A 150 -14.32 -18.98 0.03
CA TYR A 150 -13.56 -18.03 -0.79
C TYR A 150 -13.58 -16.63 -0.19
N ARG A 151 -14.72 -16.17 0.33
CA ARG A 151 -14.80 -14.88 1.03
C ARG A 151 -13.91 -14.85 2.27
N GLU A 152 -13.94 -15.89 3.07
CA GLU A 152 -13.08 -16.02 4.26
C GLU A 152 -11.60 -15.96 3.86
N SER A 153 -11.19 -16.75 2.86
CA SER A 153 -9.83 -16.73 2.31
C SER A 153 -9.38 -15.33 1.84
N MET A 154 -10.24 -14.60 1.12
CA MET A 154 -9.95 -13.22 0.70
C MET A 154 -9.75 -12.29 1.90
N LEU A 155 -10.60 -12.39 2.92
CA LEU A 155 -10.52 -11.55 4.12
C LEU A 155 -9.28 -11.88 4.96
N ASP A 156 -8.92 -13.15 5.07
CA ASP A 156 -7.74 -13.61 5.79
C ASP A 156 -6.46 -13.16 5.13
N LYS A 157 -6.35 -13.31 3.79
CA LYS A 157 -5.19 -12.80 3.04
C LYS A 157 -5.05 -11.29 3.10
N ARG A 158 -6.18 -10.57 3.06
CA ARG A 158 -6.17 -9.12 3.30
C ARG A 158 -5.68 -8.81 4.72
N ALA A 159 -6.16 -9.52 5.74
CA ALA A 159 -5.73 -9.30 7.12
C ALA A 159 -4.24 -9.62 7.32
N GLU A 160 -3.71 -10.66 6.68
CA GLU A 160 -2.28 -10.99 6.66
C GLU A 160 -1.44 -9.85 6.09
N LEU A 161 -1.84 -9.30 4.93
CA LEU A 161 -1.20 -8.13 4.34
C LEU A 161 -1.19 -6.93 5.30
N PHE A 162 -2.35 -6.58 5.88
CA PHE A 162 -2.43 -5.43 6.78
C PHE A 162 -1.61 -5.61 8.07
N LYS A 163 -1.41 -6.85 8.54
CA LYS A 163 -0.47 -7.11 9.64
C LYS A 163 0.97 -6.78 9.23
N ILE A 164 1.38 -7.15 8.01
CA ILE A 164 2.71 -6.82 7.48
C ILE A 164 2.86 -5.30 7.33
N LEU A 165 1.87 -4.62 6.75
CA LEU A 165 1.88 -3.15 6.62
C LEU A 165 1.97 -2.45 7.98
N ASN A 166 1.23 -2.94 8.98
CA ASN A 166 1.31 -2.42 10.35
C ASN A 166 2.69 -2.66 10.99
N ASN A 167 3.33 -3.80 10.72
CA ASN A 167 4.69 -4.03 11.20
C ASN A 167 5.68 -3.04 10.57
N ILE A 168 5.56 -2.77 9.27
CA ILE A 168 6.36 -1.74 8.59
C ILE A 168 6.11 -0.38 9.24
N TYR A 169 4.84 0.00 9.42
CA TYR A 169 4.44 1.26 10.04
C TYR A 169 5.11 1.48 11.41
N ASN A 170 5.19 0.44 12.25
CA ASN A 170 5.79 0.54 13.59
C ASN A 170 7.34 0.58 13.57
N THR A 171 7.97 0.34 12.42
CA THR A 171 9.44 0.39 12.24
C THR A 171 9.95 1.67 11.59
N ILE A 172 9.05 2.49 11.03
CA ILE A 172 9.33 3.81 10.47
C ILE A 172 9.57 4.82 11.60
#